data_AF-A0A356GRS3-F1
#
_entry.id   AF-A0A356GRS3-F1
#
_cell.length_a   1.000
_cell.length_b   1.000
_cell.length_c   1.000
_cell.angle_alpha   90.00
_cell.angle_beta   90.00
_cell.angle_gamma   90.00
#
_symmetry.space_group_name_H-M   'P 1'
#
loop_
_entity.id
_entity.type
_entity.pdbx_description
1 polymer ?
#
loop_
_entity_poly.entity_id
_entity_poly.type
_entity_poly.pdbx_seq_one_letter_code
_entity_poly.pdbx_strand_id
1 'polypeptide(L)'
;METKIVLKDSEIPKTWYNIMADMPNPPAPVLHPGTGKPVTPDDLLPLFPMALIEQEVSSQRHIPIPEEVRKIYALWRPTPMYRATRLEQAIGTKSKIFYKYEGNSPAGSHKP
;
A
#
# COMPACT_ATOMS: atom_id res chain seq x y z
N MET A 1 27.84 7.99 7.99
CA MET A 1 26.45 7.64 8.35
C MET A 1 25.66 7.56 7.05
N GLU A 2 25.02 6.43 6.74
CA GLU A 2 24.27 6.27 5.50
C GLU A 2 22.95 7.05 5.57
N THR A 3 22.79 8.03 4.67
CA THR A 3 21.61 8.92 4.65
C THR A 3 20.46 8.34 3.83
N LYS A 4 20.77 7.51 2.84
CA LYS A 4 19.83 6.94 1.88
C LYS A 4 19.93 5.42 1.92
N ILE A 5 18.81 4.75 2.11
CA ILE A 5 18.68 3.30 2.15
C ILE A 5 17.86 2.91 0.93
N VAL A 6 18.44 2.06 0.08
CA VAL A 6 17.82 1.58 -1.15
C VAL A 6 17.76 0.05 -1.09
N LEU A 7 16.60 -0.50 -1.40
CA LEU A 7 16.44 -1.94 -1.59
C LEU A 7 16.73 -2.29 -3.05
N LYS A 8 17.20 -3.51 -3.31
CA LYS A 8 17.35 -4.02 -4.68
C LYS A 8 15.99 -4.35 -5.28
N ASP A 9 15.88 -4.33 -6.60
CA ASP A 9 14.64 -4.69 -7.31
C ASP A 9 14.19 -6.13 -6.98
N SER A 10 15.16 -7.02 -6.73
CA SER A 10 14.91 -8.40 -6.26
C SER A 10 14.18 -8.47 -4.91
N GLU A 11 14.21 -7.39 -4.13
CA GLU A 11 13.60 -7.27 -2.80
C GLU A 11 12.22 -6.58 -2.84
N ILE A 12 11.70 -6.24 -4.02
CA ILE A 12 10.30 -5.80 -4.15
C ILE A 12 9.39 -6.89 -3.53
N PRO A 13 8.42 -6.53 -2.67
CA PRO A 13 7.51 -7.52 -2.09
C PRO A 13 6.76 -8.35 -3.13
N LYS A 14 6.39 -9.58 -2.78
CA LYS A 14 5.62 -10.48 -3.66
C LYS A 14 4.12 -10.44 -3.43
N THR A 15 3.70 -9.84 -2.32
CA THR A 15 2.32 -9.81 -1.85
C THR A 15 1.96 -8.41 -1.37
N TRP A 16 0.71 -8.02 -1.54
CA TRP A 16 0.09 -6.97 -0.74
C TRP A 16 -0.32 -7.54 0.61
N TYR A 17 -0.29 -6.71 1.65
CA TYR A 17 -0.74 -7.07 2.98
C TYR A 17 -2.13 -6.48 3.23
N ASN A 18 -3.05 -7.33 3.67
CA ASN A 18 -4.41 -6.95 4.03
C ASN A 18 -4.53 -6.86 5.55
N ILE A 19 -4.65 -5.64 6.06
CA ILE A 19 -4.77 -5.39 7.50
C ILE A 19 -6.03 -5.99 8.12
N MET A 20 -7.12 -6.16 7.33
CA MET A 20 -8.39 -6.71 7.80
C MET A 20 -8.23 -8.09 8.45
N ALA A 21 -7.27 -8.90 7.99
CA ALA A 21 -6.99 -10.22 8.53
C ALA A 21 -6.51 -10.20 10.00
N ASP A 22 -6.00 -9.05 10.45
CA ASP A 22 -5.42 -8.89 11.80
C ASP A 22 -6.18 -7.86 12.65
N MET A 23 -7.30 -7.31 12.16
CA MET A 23 -8.12 -6.36 12.91
C MET A 23 -9.00 -7.09 13.94
N PRO A 24 -8.89 -6.78 15.25
CA PRO A 24 -9.78 -7.36 16.27
C PRO A 24 -11.25 -6.97 16.06
N ASN A 25 -11.48 -5.76 15.54
CA ASN A 25 -12.79 -5.22 15.20
C ASN A 25 -12.75 -4.74 13.74
N PRO A 26 -13.20 -5.55 12.77
CA PRO A 26 -13.23 -5.12 11.38
C PRO A 26 -14.22 -3.95 11.17
N PRO A 27 -13.98 -3.08 10.17
CA PRO A 27 -14.96 -2.11 9.70
C PRO A 27 -16.34 -2.73 9.47
N ALA A 28 -17.37 -1.93 9.75
CA ALA A 28 -18.74 -2.28 9.40
C ALA A 28 -18.86 -2.51 7.89
N PRO A 29 -19.75 -3.41 7.43
CA PRO A 29 -19.96 -3.63 6.01
C PRO A 29 -20.45 -2.35 5.33
N VAL A 30 -20.01 -2.15 4.09
CA VAL A 30 -20.57 -1.11 3.22
C VAL A 30 -22.03 -1.45 2.95
N LEU A 31 -22.93 -0.49 3.13
CA LEU A 31 -24.37 -0.68 2.90
C LEU A 31 -24.76 -0.11 1.54
N HIS A 32 -25.58 -0.86 0.81
CA HIS A 32 -26.14 -0.42 -0.45
C HIS A 32 -27.11 0.76 -0.20
N PRO A 33 -26.92 1.93 -0.84
CA PRO A 33 -27.63 3.16 -0.48
C PRO A 33 -29.14 3.08 -0.70
N GLY A 34 -29.60 2.27 -1.66
CA GLY A 34 -31.03 2.09 -1.92
C GLY A 34 -31.74 1.08 -1.00
N THR A 35 -31.03 0.09 -0.43
CA THR A 35 -31.66 -1.01 0.33
C THR A 35 -31.32 -0.97 1.81
N GLY A 36 -30.25 -0.27 2.19
CA GLY A 36 -29.71 -0.26 3.55
C GLY A 36 -29.09 -1.59 3.98
N LYS A 37 -28.99 -2.58 3.09
CA LYS A 37 -28.39 -3.90 3.37
C LYS A 37 -26.91 -3.91 2.97
N PRO A 38 -26.09 -4.80 3.55
CA PRO A 38 -24.71 -4.99 3.10
C PRO A 38 -24.62 -5.21 1.58
N VAL A 39 -23.64 -4.55 0.96
CA VAL A 39 -23.29 -4.71 -0.46
C VAL A 39 -22.87 -6.15 -0.74
N THR A 40 -23.34 -6.69 -1.86
CA THR A 40 -22.93 -7.98 -2.41
C THR A 40 -21.96 -7.79 -3.58
N PRO A 41 -21.20 -8.84 -3.98
CA PRO A 41 -20.38 -8.76 -5.19
C PRO A 41 -21.16 -8.34 -6.45
N ASP A 42 -22.40 -8.79 -6.61
CA ASP A 42 -23.26 -8.45 -7.76
C ASP A 42 -23.58 -6.95 -7.82
N ASP A 43 -23.71 -6.29 -6.67
CA ASP A 43 -23.91 -4.83 -6.60
C ASP A 43 -22.66 -4.05 -7.07
N LEU A 44 -21.47 -4.67 -7.02
CA LEU A 44 -20.19 -4.07 -7.41
C LEU A 44 -19.79 -4.36 -8.86
N LEU A 45 -20.35 -5.41 -9.48
CA LEU A 45 -20.03 -5.80 -10.86
C LEU A 45 -20.15 -4.66 -11.89
N PRO A 46 -21.13 -3.74 -11.81
CA PRO A 46 -21.22 -2.62 -12.75
C PRO A 46 -20.12 -1.56 -12.58
N LEU A 47 -19.40 -1.56 -11.45
CA LEU A 47 -18.46 -0.51 -11.05
C LEU A 47 -17.01 -0.95 -11.17
N PHE A 48 -16.73 -2.23 -10.88
CA PHE A 48 -15.36 -2.73 -10.73
C PHE A 48 -15.12 -4.05 -11.47
N PRO A 49 -13.90 -4.28 -11.97
CA PRO A 49 -13.49 -5.61 -12.42
C PRO A 49 -13.56 -6.63 -11.29
N MET A 50 -13.87 -7.90 -11.63
CA MET A 50 -13.98 -8.99 -10.65
C MET A 50 -12.75 -9.11 -9.74
N ALA A 51 -11.54 -8.95 -10.28
CA ALA A 51 -10.30 -9.04 -9.50
C ALA A 51 -10.19 -7.96 -8.40
N LEU A 52 -10.82 -6.79 -8.56
CA LEU A 52 -10.88 -5.78 -7.50
C LEU A 52 -11.94 -6.11 -6.46
N ILE A 53 -13.08 -6.65 -6.91
CA ILE A 53 -14.17 -7.11 -6.02
C ILE A 53 -13.67 -8.23 -5.11
N GLU A 54 -12.97 -9.23 -5.67
CA GLU A 54 -12.36 -10.32 -4.92
C GLU A 54 -11.36 -9.82 -3.87
N GLN A 55 -10.59 -8.78 -4.17
CA GLN A 55 -9.66 -8.17 -3.21
C GLN A 55 -10.40 -7.42 -2.09
N GLU A 56 -11.46 -6.68 -2.43
CA GLU A 56 -12.25 -5.90 -1.47
C GLU A 56 -12.91 -6.79 -0.41
N VAL A 57 -13.41 -7.97 -0.82
CA VAL A 57 -14.08 -8.92 0.09
C VAL A 57 -13.14 -9.96 0.69
N SER A 58 -11.84 -9.91 0.37
CA SER A 58 -10.87 -10.91 0.81
C SER A 58 -10.56 -10.80 2.30
N SER A 59 -10.50 -11.95 2.97
CA SER A 59 -9.98 -12.11 4.33
C SER A 59 -8.55 -12.64 4.37
N GLN A 60 -7.91 -12.83 3.21
CA GLN A 60 -6.54 -13.33 3.14
C GLN A 60 -5.55 -12.26 3.62
N ARG A 61 -4.67 -12.61 4.57
CA ARG A 61 -3.62 -11.72 5.10
C ARG A 61 -2.65 -11.23 4.01
N HIS A 62 -2.35 -12.09 3.05
CA HIS A 62 -1.44 -11.77 1.95
C HIS A 62 -2.09 -12.10 0.62
N ILE A 63 -2.13 -11.10 -0.27
CA ILE A 63 -2.67 -11.23 -1.62
C ILE A 63 -1.49 -11.17 -2.60
N PRO A 64 -1.23 -12.20 -3.42
CA PRO A 64 -0.16 -12.16 -4.40
C PRO A 64 -0.29 -10.96 -5.35
N ILE A 65 0.82 -10.25 -5.57
CA ILE A 65 0.88 -9.20 -6.58
C ILE A 65 1.00 -9.89 -7.94
N PRO A 66 0.09 -9.66 -8.89
CA PRO A 66 0.21 -10.21 -10.22
C PRO A 66 1.55 -9.83 -10.86
N GLU A 67 2.20 -10.76 -11.54
CA GLU A 67 3.55 -10.58 -12.07
C GLU A 67 3.65 -9.35 -13.00
N GLU A 68 2.65 -9.12 -13.83
CA GLU A 68 2.61 -7.94 -14.72
C GLU A 68 2.53 -6.62 -13.94
N VAL A 69 1.78 -6.57 -12.83
CA VAL A 69 1.74 -5.38 -11.96
C VAL A 69 3.09 -5.16 -11.28
N ARG A 70 3.75 -6.24 -10.86
CA ARG A 70 5.07 -6.16 -10.23
C ARG A 70 6.15 -5.69 -11.19
N LYS A 71 6.12 -6.13 -12.45
CA LYS A 71 7.00 -5.63 -13.52
C LYS A 71 6.83 -4.12 -13.71
N ILE A 72 5.58 -3.63 -13.69
CA ILE A 72 5.30 -2.18 -13.76
C ILE A 72 5.88 -1.47 -12.53
N TYR A 73 5.71 -2.01 -11.32
CA TYR A 73 6.31 -1.43 -10.11
C TYR A 73 7.83 -1.29 -10.21
N ALA A 74 8.52 -2.26 -10.82
CA ALA A 74 9.98 -2.22 -10.96
C ALA A 74 10.51 -1.03 -11.79
N LEU A 75 9.64 -0.29 -12.50
CA LEU A 75 10.04 0.91 -13.24
C LEU A 75 10.44 2.09 -12.31
N TRP A 76 9.90 2.16 -11.08
CA TRP A 76 10.20 3.24 -10.12
C TRP A 76 10.19 2.82 -8.64
N ARG A 77 9.86 1.56 -8.34
CA ARG A 77 9.98 0.93 -7.02
C ARG A 77 11.16 -0.05 -7.02
N PRO A 78 11.80 -0.31 -5.87
CA PRO A 78 11.49 0.22 -4.54
C PRO A 78 11.93 1.67 -4.36
N THR A 79 11.08 2.46 -3.70
CA THR A 79 11.37 3.84 -3.33
C THR A 79 12.41 3.88 -2.20
N PRO A 80 13.33 4.87 -2.16
CA PRO A 80 14.32 4.98 -1.11
C PRO A 80 13.68 5.34 0.24
N MET A 81 14.33 4.91 1.32
CA MET A 81 14.09 5.44 2.66
C MET A 81 15.28 6.32 3.05
N TYR A 82 15.02 7.47 3.64
CA TYR A 82 16.08 8.40 4.06
C TYR A 82 16.08 8.58 5.56
N ARG A 83 17.27 8.82 6.12
CA ARG A 83 17.41 9.30 7.49
C ARG A 83 17.58 10.82 7.50
N ALA A 84 16.73 11.52 8.25
CA ALA A 84 16.68 12.99 8.28
C ALA A 84 17.64 13.58 9.34
N THR A 85 18.94 13.28 9.26
CA THR A 85 19.94 13.69 10.29
C THR A 85 20.00 15.20 10.55
N ARG A 86 19.83 16.03 9.52
CA ARG A 86 19.79 17.50 9.66
C ARG A 86 18.55 17.97 10.41
N LEU A 87 17.42 17.31 10.19
CA LEU A 87 16.19 17.57 10.95
C LEU A 87 16.35 17.13 12.40
N GLU A 88 16.94 15.93 12.63
CA GLU A 88 17.25 15.43 13.97
C GLU A 88 18.06 16.47 14.79
N GLN A 89 19.11 17.03 14.16
CA GLN A 89 19.96 18.08 14.75
C GLN A 89 19.21 19.39 14.98
N ALA A 90 18.46 19.87 13.98
CA ALA A 90 17.76 21.15 14.05
C ALA A 90 16.72 21.20 15.18
N ILE A 91 16.07 20.07 15.49
CA ILE A 91 15.06 19.99 16.56
C ILE A 91 15.61 19.41 17.87
N GLY A 92 16.90 19.07 17.93
CA GLY A 92 17.55 18.55 19.14
C GLY A 92 17.02 17.20 19.64
N THR A 93 16.41 16.38 18.77
CA THR A 93 15.88 15.07 19.18
C THR A 93 16.97 14.00 19.27
N LYS A 94 16.82 13.08 20.22
CA LYS A 94 17.64 11.85 20.29
C LYS A 94 17.07 10.72 19.42
N SER A 95 15.81 10.85 18.98
CA SER A 95 15.16 9.89 18.12
C SER A 95 15.74 9.94 16.70
N LYS A 96 15.82 8.78 16.05
CA LYS A 96 16.15 8.71 14.62
C LYS A 96 14.87 8.96 13.82
N ILE A 97 14.96 9.82 12.82
CA ILE A 97 13.82 10.14 11.94
C ILE A 97 14.09 9.55 10.56
N PHE A 98 13.19 8.68 10.12
CA PHE A 98 13.21 8.12 8.78
C PHE A 98 11.95 8.52 8.02
N TYR A 99 12.09 8.73 6.72
CA TYR A 99 10.95 8.93 5.83
C TYR A 99 11.08 8.05 4.60
N LYS A 100 9.95 7.47 4.19
CA LYS A 100 9.83 6.69 2.96
C LYS A 100 9.48 7.66 1.84
N TYR A 101 10.39 7.83 0.89
CA TYR A 101 10.25 8.85 -0.15
C TYR A 101 9.50 8.29 -1.38
N GLU A 102 8.18 8.44 -1.36
CA GLU A 102 7.30 7.96 -2.45
C GLU A 102 7.27 8.89 -3.69
N GLY A 103 8.07 9.96 -3.70
CA GLY A 103 8.10 10.94 -4.81
C GLY A 103 8.92 10.53 -6.03
N ASN A 104 9.38 9.26 -6.10
CA ASN A 104 10.19 8.76 -7.23
C ASN A 104 9.37 8.42 -8.48
N SER A 105 8.05 8.24 -8.36
CA SER A 105 7.21 7.95 -9.52
C SER A 105 7.16 9.16 -10.47
N PRO A 106 6.82 8.96 -11.76
CA PRO A 106 6.63 10.08 -12.70
C PRO A 106 5.60 11.11 -12.22
N ALA A 107 4.59 10.68 -11.48
CA ALA A 107 3.58 11.55 -10.88
C ALA A 107 4.07 12.30 -9.61
N GLY A 108 5.25 11.95 -9.09
CA GLY A 108 5.81 12.53 -7.86
C GLY A 108 5.05 12.14 -6.59
N SER A 109 4.31 11.02 -6.60
CA SER A 109 3.50 10.58 -5.46
C SER A 109 3.38 9.06 -5.35
N HIS A 110 2.78 8.58 -4.26
CA HIS A 110 2.47 7.15 -4.08
C HIS A 110 1.43 6.62 -5.08
N LYS A 111 0.61 7.52 -5.66
CA LYS A 111 -0.28 7.20 -6.77
C LYS A 111 0.58 7.20 -8.06
N PRO A 112 0.65 6.08 -8.77
CA PRO A 112 1.35 6.01 -10.05
C PRO A 112 0.63 6.82 -11.13
#